data_AF-A0A2E4B5S8-F1
#
_entry.id   AF-A0A2E4B5S8-F1
#
_cell.length_a   1.000
_cell.length_b   1.000
_cell.length_c   1.000
_cell.angle_alpha   90.00
_cell.angle_beta   90.00
_cell.angle_gamma   90.00
#
_symmetry.space_group_name_H-M   'P 1'
#
loop_
_entity.id
_entity.type
_entity.pdbx_description
1 polymer ?
#
loop_
_entity_poly.entity_id
_entity_poly.type
_entity_poly.pdbx_seq_one_letter_code
_entity_poly.pdbx_strand_id
1 'polypeptide(L)'
;MATESDRDEVRDGVLEEWATTGSCAERAKKRQRIADEAQISEELMEEWVCPISGALPVDPVTAKDGRVYERHDLTLWFEKNPGDTVKSPVTGEEMGKDVTTAYQVKNSIKHLVDRGLLRGAAADTWKAASKEMEGFSAELKEYMIKASQGDVAAMVAIGFAYREGEHGVTVNHAKSIEWMRKAALKDSVQAWASLGVAHVQGKGVKRDYIAGIMYLTHAAQLGSEHGCCALAHYLHQGTLIERDIPMARYWYLKSLKNGITKDAIRLSKDRRAAFLREHN
;
A
#
# COMPACT_ATOMS: atom_id res chain seq x y z
N MET A 1 -12.52 -21.75 66.15
CA MET A 1 -13.51 -21.38 65.12
C MET A 1 -13.70 -19.88 65.22
N ALA A 2 -12.99 -19.12 64.39
CA ALA A 2 -13.25 -17.69 64.24
C ALA A 2 -14.42 -17.56 63.25
N THR A 3 -15.45 -16.82 63.63
CA THR A 3 -16.68 -16.64 62.86
C THR A 3 -16.45 -15.76 61.63
N GLU A 4 -17.20 -16.03 60.56
CA GLU A 4 -17.11 -15.36 59.25
C GLU A 4 -17.40 -13.84 59.29
N SER A 5 -17.86 -13.26 60.41
CA SER A 5 -18.10 -11.81 60.53
C SER A 5 -16.83 -10.97 60.70
N ASP A 6 -15.72 -11.55 61.18
CA ASP A 6 -14.53 -10.76 61.53
C ASP A 6 -13.56 -10.55 60.35
N ARG A 7 -13.88 -11.11 59.17
CA ARG A 7 -13.09 -10.92 57.94
C ARG A 7 -13.61 -9.82 57.01
N ASP A 8 -14.85 -9.36 57.19
CA ASP A 8 -15.41 -8.31 56.35
C ASP A 8 -15.17 -6.90 56.93
N GLU A 9 -15.01 -6.73 58.26
CA GLU A 9 -14.68 -5.42 58.85
C GLU A 9 -13.23 -4.96 58.57
N VAL A 10 -12.31 -5.89 58.29
CA VAL A 10 -10.91 -5.54 57.94
C VAL A 10 -10.78 -5.14 56.46
N ARG A 11 -11.75 -5.50 55.60
CA ARG A 11 -11.67 -5.24 54.15
C ARG A 11 -12.31 -3.91 53.76
N ASP A 12 -13.26 -3.41 54.54
CA ASP A 12 -13.89 -2.10 54.28
C ASP A 12 -13.15 -0.93 54.94
N GLY A 13 -12.40 -1.17 56.03
CA GLY A 13 -11.59 -0.13 56.69
C GLY A 13 -10.30 0.27 55.96
N VAL A 14 -9.80 -0.54 55.02
CA VAL A 14 -8.53 -0.28 54.30
C VAL A 14 -8.78 0.35 52.91
N LEU A 15 -10.02 0.36 52.42
CA LEU A 15 -10.37 0.89 51.10
C LEU A 15 -10.99 2.30 51.13
N GLU A 16 -11.40 2.82 52.28
CA GLU A 16 -11.99 4.18 52.38
C GLU A 16 -11.04 5.29 52.88
N GLU A 17 -9.87 4.96 53.44
CA GLU A 17 -8.91 6.00 53.92
C GLU A 17 -8.00 6.59 52.82
N TRP A 18 -8.04 6.09 51.58
CA TRP A 18 -7.13 6.52 50.50
C TRP A 18 -7.75 7.47 49.47
N ALA A 19 -8.94 8.03 49.75
CA ALA A 19 -9.74 8.75 48.75
C ALA A 19 -9.96 10.26 48.96
N THR A 20 -9.58 10.90 50.08
CA THR A 20 -10.23 12.21 50.43
C THR A 20 -9.36 13.36 50.97
N THR A 21 -8.05 13.41 50.78
CA THR A 21 -7.23 14.53 51.35
C THR A 21 -6.39 15.35 50.37
N GLY A 22 -6.61 15.24 49.05
CA GLY A 22 -6.02 16.18 48.08
C GLY A 22 -7.00 17.27 47.66
N SER A 23 -6.58 18.53 47.66
CA SER A 23 -7.31 19.63 47.00
C SER A 23 -7.59 19.26 45.53
N CYS A 24 -8.70 19.73 44.95
CA CYS A 24 -9.03 19.47 43.53
C CYS A 24 -7.86 19.86 42.60
N ALA A 25 -7.10 20.90 42.97
CA ALA A 25 -5.89 21.33 42.28
C ALA A 25 -4.70 20.36 42.43
N GLU A 26 -4.55 19.69 43.57
CA GLU A 26 -3.50 18.68 43.79
C GLU A 26 -3.83 17.37 43.09
N ARG A 27 -5.11 16.98 43.04
CA ARG A 27 -5.56 15.84 42.21
C ARG A 27 -5.37 16.14 40.73
N ALA A 28 -5.64 17.38 40.29
CA ALA A 28 -5.37 17.81 38.93
C ALA A 28 -3.86 17.79 38.62
N LYS A 29 -3.01 18.35 39.48
CA LYS A 29 -1.55 18.32 39.33
C LYS A 29 -0.97 16.91 39.36
N LYS A 30 -1.49 16.02 40.21
CA LYS A 30 -1.09 14.60 40.26
C LYS A 30 -1.55 13.86 39.01
N ARG A 31 -2.77 14.11 38.51
CA ARG A 31 -3.24 13.57 37.22
C ARG A 31 -2.42 14.09 36.05
N GLN A 32 -2.02 15.35 36.07
CA GLN A 32 -1.21 15.98 35.04
C GLN A 32 0.22 15.45 35.08
N ARG A 33 0.84 15.32 36.26
CA ARG A 33 2.12 14.62 36.46
C ARG A 33 2.06 13.17 36.01
N ILE A 34 1.02 12.40 36.36
CA ILE A 34 0.86 11.02 35.90
C ILE A 34 0.65 10.98 34.38
N ALA A 35 -0.05 11.96 33.80
CA ALA A 35 -0.23 12.08 32.35
C ALA A 35 1.06 12.52 31.62
N ASP A 36 1.92 13.27 32.28
CA ASP A 36 3.24 13.71 31.78
C ASP A 36 4.30 12.62 31.98
N GLU A 37 4.25 11.85 33.07
CA GLU A 37 5.09 10.68 33.34
C GLU A 37 4.65 9.44 32.54
N ALA A 38 3.39 9.38 32.09
CA ALA A 38 2.89 8.36 31.16
C ALA A 38 3.15 8.71 29.69
N GLN A 39 3.71 9.88 29.38
CA GLN A 39 4.17 10.19 28.04
C GLN A 39 5.39 9.32 27.73
N ILE A 40 5.35 8.67 26.58
CA ILE A 40 6.52 7.98 26.02
C ILE A 40 7.56 9.08 25.77
N SER A 41 8.71 8.99 26.45
CA SER A 41 9.82 9.93 26.22
C SER A 41 10.24 9.89 24.74
N GLU A 42 10.83 10.97 24.25
CA GLU A 42 11.33 11.03 22.86
C GLU A 42 12.34 9.89 22.55
N GLU A 43 13.04 9.41 23.58
CA GLU A 43 13.92 8.22 23.53
C GLU A 43 13.15 6.89 23.41
N LEU A 44 12.01 6.75 24.09
CA LEU A 44 11.19 5.53 24.05
C LEU A 44 10.35 5.45 22.77
N MET A 45 10.15 6.59 22.08
CA MET A 45 9.60 6.64 20.72
C MET A 45 10.53 5.97 19.69
N GLU A 46 11.85 6.01 19.88
CA GLU A 46 12.82 5.37 18.98
C GLU A 46 12.64 3.85 18.90
N GLU A 47 12.10 3.23 19.95
CA GLU A 47 11.82 1.80 20.01
C GLU A 47 10.67 1.37 19.09
N TRP A 48 9.69 2.26 18.89
CA TRP A 48 8.46 1.96 18.12
C TRP A 48 8.56 2.34 16.65
N VAL A 49 9.64 3.00 16.26
CA VAL A 49 9.84 3.56 14.94
C VAL A 49 10.57 2.55 14.04
N CYS A 50 10.15 2.47 12.77
CA CYS A 50 10.83 1.68 11.77
C CYS A 50 12.28 2.18 11.60
N PRO A 51 13.29 1.32 11.79
CA PRO A 51 14.70 1.75 11.71
C PRO A 51 15.13 2.26 10.32
N ILE A 52 14.41 1.89 9.26
CA ILE A 52 14.71 2.31 7.88
C ILE A 52 14.14 3.69 7.57
N SER A 53 12.88 3.93 7.92
CA SER A 53 12.16 5.15 7.53
C SER A 53 12.07 6.22 8.61
N GLY A 54 12.32 5.87 9.88
CA GLY A 54 12.10 6.80 10.98
C GLY A 54 10.62 7.10 11.25
N ALA A 55 9.70 6.32 10.65
CA ALA A 55 8.26 6.46 10.86
C ALA A 55 7.68 5.28 11.66
N LEU A 56 6.54 5.50 12.34
CA LEU A 56 5.80 4.42 12.97
C LEU A 56 5.29 3.44 11.89
N PRO A 57 5.49 2.12 12.05
CA PRO A 57 5.05 1.14 11.07
C PRO A 57 3.53 0.94 11.12
N VAL A 58 2.88 1.03 9.95
CA VAL A 58 1.45 0.80 9.72
C VAL A 58 1.17 -0.69 9.46
N ASP A 59 2.09 -1.39 8.78
CA ASP A 59 2.11 -2.84 8.61
C ASP A 59 3.43 -3.43 9.15
N PRO A 60 3.58 -3.50 10.48
CA PRO A 60 4.81 -3.92 11.11
C PRO A 60 5.10 -5.40 10.87
N VAL A 61 6.34 -5.70 10.51
CA VAL A 61 6.90 -7.05 10.36
C VAL A 61 8.18 -7.19 11.18
N THR A 62 8.36 -8.36 11.78
CA THR A 62 9.57 -8.71 12.53
C THR A 62 10.47 -9.57 11.65
N ALA A 63 11.74 -9.15 11.53
CA ALA A 63 12.79 -9.91 10.85
C ALA A 63 13.55 -10.81 11.83
N LYS A 64 14.52 -11.60 11.34
CA LYS A 64 15.28 -12.56 12.19
C LYS A 64 16.13 -11.89 13.26
N ASP A 65 16.48 -10.63 13.06
CA ASP A 65 17.19 -9.79 14.04
C ASP A 65 16.30 -9.39 15.24
N GLY A 66 15.01 -9.77 15.23
CA GLY A 66 14.06 -9.46 16.29
C GLY A 66 13.54 -8.01 16.25
N ARG A 67 13.99 -7.18 15.31
CA ARG A 67 13.51 -5.80 15.16
C ARG A 67 12.27 -5.72 14.28
N VAL A 68 11.50 -4.66 14.50
CA VAL A 68 10.27 -4.37 13.77
C VAL A 68 10.54 -3.35 12.69
N TYR A 69 10.07 -3.66 11.48
CA TYR A 69 10.18 -2.82 10.31
C TYR A 69 8.80 -2.60 9.69
N GLU A 70 8.66 -1.52 8.92
CA GLU A 70 7.55 -1.38 8.00
C GLU A 70 7.77 -2.34 6.81
N ARG A 71 6.76 -3.15 6.46
CA ARG A 71 6.89 -4.17 5.42
C ARG A 71 7.35 -3.58 4.08
N HIS A 72 6.80 -2.42 3.72
CA HIS A 72 7.14 -1.77 2.45
C HIS A 72 8.61 -1.35 2.39
N ASP A 73 9.09 -0.66 3.43
CA ASP A 73 10.45 -0.17 3.51
C ASP A 73 11.46 -1.31 3.52
N LEU A 74 11.13 -2.41 4.21
CA LEU A 74 11.94 -3.61 4.25
C LEU A 74 12.04 -4.28 2.89
N THR A 75 10.96 -4.31 2.13
CA THR A 75 10.95 -4.86 0.76
C THR A 75 11.86 -4.04 -0.15
N LEU A 76 11.78 -2.70 -0.09
CA LEU A 76 12.68 -1.81 -0.84
C LEU A 76 14.15 -1.98 -0.42
N TRP A 77 14.40 -2.25 0.86
CA TRP A 77 15.73 -2.55 1.37
C TRP A 77 16.31 -3.83 0.77
N PHE A 78 15.49 -4.89 0.68
CA PHE A 78 15.88 -6.15 0.04
C PHE A 78 16.17 -6.00 -1.46
N GLU A 79 15.38 -5.18 -2.18
CA GLU A 79 15.60 -4.91 -3.60
C GLU A 79 16.93 -4.17 -3.85
N LYS A 80 17.30 -3.24 -2.97
CA LYS A 80 18.55 -2.47 -3.08
C LYS A 80 19.80 -3.26 -2.66
N ASN A 81 19.63 -4.26 -1.79
CA ASN A 81 20.71 -5.08 -1.26
C ASN A 81 20.52 -6.56 -1.66
N PRO A 82 20.68 -6.90 -2.94
CA PRO A 82 20.51 -8.27 -3.40
C PRO A 82 21.66 -9.14 -2.87
N GLY A 83 21.34 -10.08 -1.99
CA GLY A 83 22.27 -11.06 -1.44
C GLY A 83 21.53 -12.12 -0.63
N ASP A 84 22.15 -13.28 -0.40
CA ASP A 84 21.56 -14.32 0.48
C ASP A 84 21.65 -13.94 1.95
N THR A 85 22.62 -13.09 2.30
CA THR A 85 22.81 -12.56 3.64
C THR A 85 22.56 -11.06 3.67
N VAL A 86 21.28 -10.66 3.80
CA VAL A 86 20.94 -9.24 3.98
C VAL A 86 21.14 -8.85 5.44
N LYS A 87 21.89 -7.77 5.67
CA LYS A 87 22.17 -7.24 7.00
C LYS A 87 21.21 -6.10 7.35
N SER A 88 20.93 -5.96 8.64
CA SER A 88 20.18 -4.82 9.17
C SER A 88 20.95 -3.52 8.95
N PRO A 89 20.27 -2.44 8.51
CA PRO A 89 20.90 -1.12 8.36
C PRO A 89 21.34 -0.51 9.70
N VAL A 90 20.82 -1.01 10.83
CA VAL A 90 21.09 -0.43 12.15
C VAL A 90 22.00 -1.31 12.99
N THR A 91 21.78 -2.63 13.02
CA THR A 91 22.61 -3.53 13.85
C THR A 91 23.76 -4.18 13.09
N GLY A 92 23.70 -4.24 11.75
CA GLY A 92 24.66 -4.99 10.94
C GLY A 92 24.55 -6.51 11.07
N GLU A 93 23.57 -7.02 11.84
CA GLU A 93 23.27 -8.44 12.00
C GLU A 93 22.48 -9.01 10.82
N GLU A 94 22.46 -10.33 10.68
CA GLU A 94 21.72 -11.01 9.63
C GLU A 94 20.21 -10.90 9.87
N MET A 95 19.52 -10.21 8.96
CA MET A 95 18.09 -9.95 9.03
C MET A 95 17.26 -11.11 8.47
N GLY A 96 17.83 -11.86 7.51
CA GLY A 96 17.13 -12.90 6.76
C GLY A 96 16.01 -12.34 5.85
N LYS A 97 15.54 -13.17 4.91
CA LYS A 97 14.42 -12.82 4.00
C LYS A 97 13.05 -13.21 4.57
N ASP A 98 13.03 -14.09 5.57
CA ASP A 98 11.82 -14.57 6.21
C ASP A 98 11.36 -13.56 7.27
N VAL A 99 10.19 -12.97 7.05
CA VAL A 99 9.61 -11.96 7.94
C VAL A 99 8.25 -12.41 8.45
N THR A 100 7.95 -12.08 9.70
CA THR A 100 6.68 -12.44 10.35
C THR A 100 5.87 -11.19 10.65
N THR A 101 4.54 -11.24 10.50
CA THR A 101 3.68 -10.08 10.79
C THR A 101 3.63 -9.83 12.30
N ALA A 102 3.97 -8.61 12.73
CA ALA A 102 4.05 -8.23 14.14
C ALA A 102 2.74 -7.62 14.64
N TYR A 103 1.69 -8.44 14.75
CA TYR A 103 0.34 -7.96 15.10
C TYR A 103 0.27 -7.29 16.49
N GLN A 104 1.05 -7.79 17.45
CA GLN A 104 1.11 -7.21 18.79
C GLN A 104 1.65 -5.77 18.75
N VAL A 105 2.69 -5.53 17.95
CA VAL A 105 3.29 -4.20 17.80
C VAL A 105 2.30 -3.23 17.19
N LYS A 106 1.58 -3.64 16.13
CA LYS A 106 0.50 -2.85 15.53
C LYS A 106 -0.58 -2.45 16.54
N ASN A 107 -1.04 -3.41 17.35
CA ASN A 107 -2.07 -3.15 18.36
C ASN A 107 -1.58 -2.25 19.48
N SER A 108 -0.32 -2.40 19.90
CA SER A 108 0.29 -1.54 20.91
C SER A 108 0.43 -0.11 20.39
N ILE A 109 0.96 0.11 19.18
CA ILE A 109 1.02 1.44 18.56
C ILE A 109 -0.38 2.06 18.50
N LYS A 110 -1.37 1.30 18.01
CA LYS A 110 -2.78 1.75 17.97
C LYS A 110 -3.27 2.22 19.34
N HIS A 111 -3.08 1.40 20.36
CA HIS A 111 -3.53 1.70 21.72
C HIS A 111 -2.86 2.95 22.31
N LEU A 112 -1.54 3.08 22.11
CA LEU A 112 -0.76 4.23 22.57
C LEU A 112 -1.20 5.53 21.87
N VAL A 113 -1.44 5.45 20.56
CA VAL A 113 -1.87 6.55 19.70
C VAL A 113 -3.31 6.99 20.01
N ASP A 114 -4.22 6.04 20.26
CA ASP A 114 -5.63 6.29 20.61
C ASP A 114 -5.79 6.88 22.01
N ARG A 115 -4.98 6.41 22.97
CA ARG A 115 -4.92 7.00 24.33
C ARG A 115 -4.17 8.33 24.38
N GLY A 116 -3.55 8.74 23.27
CA GLY A 116 -2.75 9.95 23.19
C GLY A 116 -1.51 9.90 24.07
N LEU A 117 -0.96 8.71 24.31
CA LEU A 117 0.36 8.52 24.93
C LEU A 117 1.48 8.71 23.91
N LEU A 118 1.18 8.43 22.63
CA LEU A 118 2.04 8.65 21.48
C LEU A 118 1.47 9.79 20.63
N ARG A 119 2.18 10.91 20.53
CA ARG A 119 1.73 12.16 19.86
C ARG A 119 2.85 12.75 19.00
N GLY A 120 2.48 13.74 18.18
CA GLY A 120 3.39 14.43 17.26
C GLY A 120 3.16 14.04 15.81
N ALA A 121 3.96 14.62 14.91
CA ALA A 121 3.77 14.46 13.47
C ALA A 121 3.77 12.98 13.02
N ALA A 122 4.62 12.14 13.62
CA ALA A 122 4.67 10.71 13.34
C ALA A 122 3.40 9.95 13.76
N ALA A 123 2.79 10.34 14.89
CA ALA A 123 1.53 9.76 15.34
C ALA A 123 0.36 10.18 14.44
N ASP A 124 0.36 11.43 13.98
CA ASP A 124 -0.68 11.96 13.11
C ASP A 124 -0.62 11.33 11.70
N THR A 125 0.59 11.17 11.15
CA THR A 125 0.79 10.45 9.88
C THR A 125 0.40 8.98 10.01
N TRP A 126 0.75 8.34 11.12
CA TRP A 126 0.34 6.96 11.39
C TRP A 126 -1.17 6.81 11.52
N LYS A 127 -1.86 7.72 12.23
CA LYS A 127 -3.34 7.71 12.33
C LYS A 127 -3.98 7.82 10.95
N ALA A 128 -3.50 8.73 10.11
CA ALA A 128 -4.01 8.91 8.76
C ALA A 128 -3.81 7.64 7.90
N ALA A 129 -2.60 7.07 7.92
CA ALA A 129 -2.28 5.87 7.16
C ALA A 129 -3.00 4.60 7.68
N SER A 130 -3.14 4.48 9.00
CA SER A 130 -3.86 3.38 9.65
C SER A 130 -5.35 3.42 9.30
N LYS A 131 -5.98 4.60 9.35
CA LYS A 131 -7.37 4.79 8.93
C LYS A 131 -7.58 4.44 7.44
N GLU A 132 -6.62 4.80 6.60
CA GLU A 132 -6.65 4.41 5.18
C GLU A 132 -6.63 2.87 5.03
N MET A 133 -5.71 2.17 5.72
CA MET A 133 -5.65 0.71 5.69
C MET A 133 -6.87 0.02 6.33
N GLU A 134 -7.48 0.60 7.36
CA GLU A 134 -8.69 0.06 7.99
C GLU A 134 -9.88 0.06 7.02
N GLY A 135 -9.96 1.07 6.15
CA GLY A 135 -10.97 1.16 5.09
C GLY A 135 -10.84 0.11 3.98
N PHE A 136 -9.69 -0.56 3.87
CA PHE A 136 -9.47 -1.57 2.82
C PHE A 136 -10.28 -2.84 3.10
N SER A 137 -10.88 -3.38 2.04
CA SER A 137 -11.51 -4.70 2.08
C SER A 137 -10.46 -5.78 2.41
N ALA A 138 -10.93 -6.94 2.87
CA ALA A 138 -10.06 -8.09 3.12
C ALA A 138 -9.28 -8.51 1.86
N GLU A 139 -9.91 -8.39 0.68
CA GLU A 139 -9.30 -8.73 -0.62
C GLU A 139 -8.13 -7.80 -0.94
N LEU A 140 -8.30 -6.48 -0.75
CA LEU A 140 -7.22 -5.52 -1.00
C LEU A 140 -6.05 -5.73 -0.03
N LYS A 141 -6.34 -6.08 1.23
CA LYS A 141 -5.30 -6.46 2.21
C LYS A 141 -4.54 -7.70 1.76
N GLU A 142 -5.25 -8.72 1.27
CA GLU A 142 -4.62 -9.93 0.73
C GLU A 142 -3.75 -9.62 -0.49
N TYR A 143 -4.22 -8.78 -1.42
CA TYR A 143 -3.43 -8.34 -2.55
C TYR A 143 -2.17 -7.58 -2.12
N MET A 144 -2.25 -6.71 -1.12
CA MET A 144 -1.06 -6.00 -0.59
C MET A 144 -0.01 -6.97 -0.06
N ILE A 145 -0.44 -8.02 0.64
CA ILE A 145 0.48 -9.07 1.14
C ILE A 145 1.11 -9.81 -0.03
N LYS A 146 0.33 -10.27 -1.01
CA LYS A 146 0.87 -10.96 -2.20
C LYS A 146 1.80 -10.06 -3.00
N ALA A 147 1.45 -8.79 -3.17
CA ALA A 147 2.27 -7.80 -3.85
C ALA A 147 3.61 -7.58 -3.11
N SER A 148 3.62 -7.58 -1.77
CA SER A 148 4.86 -7.51 -0.98
C SER A 148 5.75 -8.75 -1.17
N GLN A 149 5.15 -9.91 -1.42
CA GLN A 149 5.88 -11.14 -1.78
C GLN A 149 6.30 -11.17 -3.26
N GLY A 150 5.94 -10.13 -4.01
CA GLY A 150 6.35 -9.95 -5.38
C GLY A 150 5.38 -10.47 -6.42
N ASP A 151 4.15 -10.85 -6.05
CA ASP A 151 3.10 -11.26 -6.97
C ASP A 151 2.69 -10.09 -7.89
N VAL A 152 2.97 -10.27 -9.18
CA VAL A 152 2.70 -9.28 -10.23
C VAL A 152 1.20 -9.10 -10.46
N ALA A 153 0.40 -10.17 -10.36
CA ALA A 153 -1.04 -10.09 -10.56
C ALA A 153 -1.70 -9.29 -9.42
N ALA A 154 -1.21 -9.46 -8.19
CA ALA A 154 -1.66 -8.67 -7.04
C ALA A 154 -1.31 -7.18 -7.20
N MET A 155 -0.11 -6.84 -7.67
CA MET A 155 0.26 -5.45 -7.98
C MET A 155 -0.68 -4.81 -9.01
N VAL A 156 -1.01 -5.55 -10.07
CA VAL A 156 -1.96 -5.12 -11.10
C VAL A 156 -3.36 -4.93 -10.52
N ALA A 157 -3.84 -5.86 -9.69
CA ALA A 157 -5.15 -5.78 -9.04
C ALA A 157 -5.25 -4.55 -8.13
N ILE A 158 -4.22 -4.26 -7.32
CA ILE A 158 -4.17 -3.05 -6.50
C ILE A 158 -4.21 -1.79 -7.37
N GLY A 159 -3.45 -1.77 -8.47
CA GLY A 159 -3.46 -0.65 -9.39
C GLY A 159 -4.83 -0.41 -10.01
N PHE A 160 -5.61 -1.46 -10.32
CA PHE A 160 -7.00 -1.31 -10.75
C PHE A 160 -7.95 -0.87 -9.64
N ALA A 161 -7.79 -1.39 -8.42
CA ALA A 161 -8.59 -0.97 -7.27
C ALA A 161 -8.48 0.55 -7.07
N TYR A 162 -7.26 1.12 -7.11
CA TYR A 162 -7.06 2.57 -7.05
C TYR A 162 -7.57 3.32 -8.30
N ARG A 163 -7.59 2.69 -9.48
CA ARG A 163 -8.08 3.34 -10.70
C ARG A 163 -9.59 3.52 -10.69
N GLU A 164 -10.32 2.50 -10.25
CA GLU A 164 -11.78 2.46 -10.24
C GLU A 164 -12.39 2.89 -8.90
N GLY A 165 -11.59 2.91 -7.82
CA GLY A 165 -12.09 3.19 -6.48
C GLY A 165 -12.86 2.02 -5.87
N GLU A 166 -12.36 0.80 -6.07
CA GLU A 166 -12.98 -0.45 -5.59
C GLU A 166 -12.29 -0.96 -4.32
N HIS A 167 -12.85 -1.99 -3.67
CA HIS A 167 -12.24 -2.66 -2.50
C HIS A 167 -11.90 -1.73 -1.31
N GLY A 168 -12.67 -0.66 -1.13
CA GLY A 168 -12.53 0.26 0.00
C GLY A 168 -11.48 1.36 -0.18
N VAL A 169 -10.93 1.53 -1.39
CA VAL A 169 -10.12 2.72 -1.74
C VAL A 169 -10.95 3.73 -2.52
N THR A 170 -10.63 5.01 -2.36
CA THR A 170 -11.14 6.06 -3.26
C THR A 170 -10.32 6.11 -4.54
N VAL A 171 -10.93 6.55 -5.64
CA VAL A 171 -10.24 6.75 -6.93
C VAL A 171 -8.98 7.60 -6.72
N ASN A 172 -7.82 7.03 -7.03
CA ASN A 172 -6.53 7.68 -6.99
C ASN A 172 -5.65 7.20 -8.14
N HIS A 173 -5.67 7.96 -9.24
CA HIS A 173 -4.90 7.62 -10.42
C HIS A 173 -3.38 7.68 -10.21
N ALA A 174 -2.87 8.52 -9.30
CA ALA A 174 -1.44 8.57 -9.03
C ALA A 174 -0.95 7.27 -8.38
N LYS A 175 -1.62 6.81 -7.32
CA LYS A 175 -1.34 5.51 -6.67
C LYS A 175 -1.50 4.35 -7.65
N SER A 176 -2.53 4.37 -8.50
CA SER A 176 -2.71 3.37 -9.56
C SER A 176 -1.47 3.26 -10.45
N ILE A 177 -0.89 4.39 -10.86
CA ILE A 177 0.30 4.41 -11.72
C ILE A 177 1.55 3.91 -11.00
N GLU A 178 1.72 4.24 -9.71
CA GLU A 178 2.82 3.71 -8.92
C GLU A 178 2.79 2.18 -8.88
N TRP A 179 1.62 1.59 -8.63
CA TRP A 179 1.44 0.13 -8.65
C TRP A 179 1.66 -0.47 -10.03
N MET A 180 1.17 0.18 -11.09
CA MET A 180 1.41 -0.26 -12.46
C MET A 180 2.88 -0.17 -12.85
N ARG A 181 3.63 0.83 -12.39
CA ARG A 181 5.10 0.89 -12.59
C ARG A 181 5.80 -0.28 -11.90
N LYS A 182 5.43 -0.60 -10.66
CA LYS A 182 5.97 -1.76 -9.93
C LYS A 182 5.70 -3.06 -10.68
N ALA A 183 4.49 -3.26 -11.18
CA ALA A 183 4.14 -4.43 -11.98
C ALA A 183 4.88 -4.47 -13.33
N ALA A 184 5.04 -3.32 -13.99
CA ALA A 184 5.76 -3.21 -15.28
C ALA A 184 7.25 -3.54 -15.14
N LEU A 185 7.88 -3.16 -14.02
CA LEU A 185 9.27 -3.54 -13.69
C LEU A 185 9.44 -5.06 -13.51
N LYS A 186 8.35 -5.80 -13.30
CA LYS A 186 8.31 -7.27 -13.26
C LYS A 186 7.70 -7.86 -14.54
N ASP A 187 7.88 -7.18 -15.66
CA ASP A 187 7.46 -7.58 -17.00
C ASP A 187 5.95 -7.82 -17.18
N SER A 188 5.12 -7.14 -16.37
CA SER A 188 3.67 -7.21 -16.55
C SER A 188 3.22 -6.52 -17.84
N VAL A 189 2.81 -7.33 -18.81
CA VAL A 189 2.25 -6.88 -20.09
C VAL A 189 1.01 -5.99 -19.89
N GLN A 190 0.15 -6.33 -18.93
CA GLN A 190 -1.05 -5.57 -18.61
C GLN A 190 -0.72 -4.21 -17.97
N ALA A 191 0.34 -4.15 -17.16
CA ALA A 191 0.78 -2.91 -16.56
C ALA A 191 1.40 -1.96 -17.59
N TRP A 192 2.21 -2.47 -18.52
CA TRP A 192 2.73 -1.69 -19.65
C TRP A 192 1.61 -1.06 -20.48
N ALA A 193 0.57 -1.84 -20.81
CA ALA A 193 -0.59 -1.31 -21.54
C ALA A 193 -1.33 -0.21 -20.74
N SER A 194 -1.49 -0.42 -19.43
CA SER A 194 -2.17 0.54 -18.54
C SER A 194 -1.39 1.84 -18.39
N LEU A 195 -0.05 1.77 -18.26
CA LEU A 195 0.83 2.95 -18.25
C LEU A 195 0.72 3.72 -19.56
N GLY A 196 0.73 3.02 -20.69
CA GLY A 196 0.58 3.63 -22.01
C GLY A 196 -0.72 4.43 -22.15
N VAL A 197 -1.84 3.83 -21.77
CA VAL A 197 -3.15 4.53 -21.77
C VAL A 197 -3.14 5.73 -20.82
N ALA A 198 -2.58 5.59 -19.63
CA ALA A 198 -2.56 6.67 -18.65
C ALA A 198 -1.72 7.88 -19.10
N HIS A 199 -0.58 7.64 -19.75
CA HIS A 199 0.26 8.69 -20.33
C HIS A 199 -0.43 9.42 -21.49
N VAL A 200 -1.14 8.69 -22.37
CA VAL A 200 -1.93 9.30 -23.45
C VAL A 200 -3.09 10.12 -22.90
N GLN A 201 -3.78 9.64 -21.87
CA GLN A 201 -4.94 10.32 -21.28
C GLN A 201 -4.56 11.40 -20.26
N GLY A 202 -3.34 11.41 -19.74
CA GLY A 202 -2.92 12.27 -18.64
C GLY A 202 -3.59 11.95 -17.31
N LYS A 203 -3.95 10.68 -17.07
CA LYS A 203 -4.62 10.25 -15.83
C LYS A 203 -3.58 9.81 -14.79
N GLY A 204 -3.44 10.58 -13.72
CA GLY A 204 -2.47 10.29 -12.64
C GLY A 204 -1.01 10.58 -12.99
N VAL A 205 -0.73 10.98 -14.23
CA VAL A 205 0.58 11.42 -14.74
C VAL A 205 0.41 12.59 -15.68
N LYS A 206 1.48 13.38 -15.85
CA LYS A 206 1.51 14.41 -16.89
C LYS A 206 1.29 13.76 -18.25
N ARG A 207 0.37 14.33 -19.03
CA ARG A 207 0.05 13.84 -20.37
C ARG A 207 1.30 13.87 -21.24
N ASP A 208 1.67 12.71 -21.77
CA ASP A 208 2.80 12.53 -22.67
C ASP A 208 2.44 11.46 -23.70
N TYR A 209 2.24 11.91 -24.93
CA TYR A 209 1.80 11.06 -26.02
C TYR A 209 2.90 10.14 -26.52
N ILE A 210 4.12 10.66 -26.62
CA ILE A 210 5.27 9.89 -27.13
C ILE A 210 5.55 8.75 -26.17
N ALA A 211 5.64 9.05 -24.87
CA ALA A 211 5.80 8.02 -23.84
C ALA A 211 4.64 7.02 -23.86
N GLY A 212 3.40 7.50 -23.97
CA GLY A 212 2.21 6.65 -24.04
C GLY A 212 2.24 5.67 -25.21
N ILE A 213 2.58 6.13 -26.41
CA ILE A 213 2.69 5.30 -27.62
C ILE A 213 3.84 4.31 -27.48
N MET A 214 4.98 4.73 -26.93
CA MET A 214 6.11 3.84 -26.68
C MET A 214 5.71 2.69 -25.74
N TYR A 215 5.05 2.97 -24.62
CA TYR A 215 4.57 1.95 -23.70
C TYR A 215 3.52 1.02 -24.33
N LEU A 216 2.58 1.55 -25.11
CA LEU A 216 1.59 0.74 -25.83
C LEU A 216 2.23 -0.16 -26.89
N THR A 217 3.23 0.36 -27.61
CA THR A 217 3.99 -0.40 -28.61
C THR A 217 4.76 -1.53 -27.94
N HIS A 218 5.39 -1.26 -26.80
CA HIS A 218 6.09 -2.27 -26.01
C HIS A 218 5.11 -3.35 -25.52
N ALA A 219 3.97 -2.96 -24.94
CA ALA A 219 2.93 -3.91 -24.53
C ALA A 219 2.41 -4.75 -25.70
N ALA A 220 2.22 -4.13 -26.87
CA ALA A 220 1.76 -4.81 -28.08
C ALA A 220 2.81 -5.80 -28.64
N GLN A 221 4.09 -5.49 -28.52
CA GLN A 221 5.19 -6.40 -28.86
C GLN A 221 5.25 -7.61 -27.92
N LEU A 222 4.99 -7.40 -26.63
CA LEU A 222 4.89 -8.47 -25.62
C LEU A 222 3.59 -9.30 -25.73
N GLY A 223 2.73 -9.02 -26.72
CA GLY A 223 1.53 -9.81 -26.96
C GLY A 223 0.27 -9.32 -26.24
N SER A 224 0.25 -8.10 -25.71
CA SER A 224 -0.95 -7.51 -25.11
C SER A 224 -2.06 -7.33 -26.15
N GLU A 225 -3.20 -8.01 -25.98
CA GLU A 225 -4.39 -7.73 -26.79
C GLU A 225 -4.86 -6.28 -26.58
N HIS A 226 -4.87 -5.81 -25.32
CA HIS A 226 -5.29 -4.46 -24.97
C HIS A 226 -4.34 -3.39 -25.53
N GLY A 227 -3.03 -3.58 -25.38
CA GLY A 227 -2.01 -2.68 -25.94
C GLY A 227 -2.12 -2.53 -27.45
N CYS A 228 -2.30 -3.66 -28.17
CA CYS A 228 -2.51 -3.64 -29.62
C CYS A 228 -3.77 -2.85 -30.02
N CYS A 229 -4.90 -3.10 -29.33
CA CYS A 229 -6.16 -2.42 -29.64
C CYS A 229 -6.11 -0.93 -29.31
N ALA A 230 -5.44 -0.54 -28.21
CA ALA A 230 -5.27 0.85 -27.83
C ALA A 230 -4.37 1.58 -28.83
N LEU A 231 -3.23 0.99 -29.21
CA LEU A 231 -2.33 1.56 -30.22
C LEU A 231 -3.05 1.77 -31.57
N ALA A 232 -3.77 0.74 -32.04
CA ALA A 232 -4.55 0.82 -33.27
C ALA A 232 -5.62 1.91 -33.21
N HIS A 233 -6.28 2.07 -32.06
CA HIS A 233 -7.27 3.12 -31.87
C HIS A 233 -6.68 4.52 -31.99
N TYR A 234 -5.52 4.77 -31.37
CA TYR A 234 -4.85 6.06 -31.44
C TYR A 234 -4.31 6.37 -32.85
N LEU A 235 -3.80 5.36 -33.57
CA LEU A 235 -3.40 5.49 -34.98
C LEU A 235 -4.60 5.77 -35.90
N HIS A 236 -5.76 5.15 -35.63
CA HIS A 236 -6.96 5.36 -36.42
C HIS A 236 -7.57 6.74 -36.21
N GLN A 237 -7.64 7.22 -34.96
CA GLN A 237 -8.22 8.52 -34.64
C GLN A 237 -7.38 9.68 -35.22
N GLY A 238 -6.06 9.50 -35.38
CA GLY A 238 -5.19 10.53 -35.95
C GLY A 238 -5.13 11.82 -35.14
N THR A 239 -5.64 11.82 -33.91
CA THR A 239 -5.77 13.02 -33.07
C THR A 239 -4.43 13.52 -32.54
N LEU A 240 -3.40 12.66 -32.53
CA LEU A 240 -2.15 12.84 -31.77
C LEU A 240 -0.89 12.33 -32.50
N ILE A 241 -1.09 11.58 -33.57
CA ILE A 241 -0.08 11.02 -34.48
C ILE A 241 -0.70 11.14 -35.88
N GLU A 242 0.12 11.17 -36.92
CA GLU A 242 -0.37 11.02 -38.28
C GLU A 242 -1.26 9.77 -38.40
N ARG A 243 -2.43 9.95 -39.01
CA ARG A 243 -3.43 8.91 -39.15
C ARG A 243 -2.92 7.84 -40.11
N ASP A 244 -2.71 6.63 -39.60
CA ASP A 244 -2.24 5.49 -40.40
C ASP A 244 -3.24 4.34 -40.30
N ILE A 245 -4.16 4.28 -41.28
CA ILE A 245 -5.19 3.25 -41.38
C ILE A 245 -4.59 1.86 -41.65
N PRO A 246 -3.63 1.68 -42.60
CA PRO A 246 -2.95 0.41 -42.79
C PRO A 246 -2.29 -0.14 -41.51
N MET A 247 -1.56 0.70 -40.77
CA MET A 247 -0.90 0.30 -39.54
C MET A 247 -1.91 0.03 -38.41
N ALA A 248 -2.98 0.82 -38.31
CA ALA A 248 -4.07 0.54 -37.37
C ALA A 248 -4.72 -0.84 -37.65
N ARG A 249 -4.97 -1.17 -38.92
CA ARG A 249 -5.47 -2.49 -39.34
C ARG A 249 -4.50 -3.60 -38.96
N TYR A 250 -3.20 -3.41 -39.19
CA TYR A 250 -2.17 -4.38 -38.79
C TYR A 250 -2.22 -4.69 -37.29
N TRP A 251 -2.25 -3.68 -36.43
CA TRP A 251 -2.29 -3.88 -34.98
C TRP A 251 -3.61 -4.49 -34.50
N TYR A 252 -4.75 -4.12 -35.10
CA TYR A 252 -6.03 -4.78 -34.81
C TYR A 252 -6.03 -6.26 -35.21
N LEU A 253 -5.49 -6.62 -36.37
CA LEU A 253 -5.37 -8.02 -36.77
C LEU A 253 -4.36 -8.79 -35.89
N LYS A 254 -3.26 -8.16 -35.52
CA LYS A 254 -2.27 -8.73 -34.60
C LYS A 254 -2.87 -9.02 -33.22
N SER A 255 -3.76 -8.15 -32.72
CA SER A 255 -4.46 -8.37 -31.45
C SER A 255 -5.32 -9.64 -31.45
N LEU A 256 -5.90 -10.04 -32.59
CA LEU A 256 -6.68 -11.27 -32.72
C LEU A 256 -5.80 -12.52 -32.67
N LYS A 257 -4.61 -12.46 -33.30
CA LYS A 257 -3.62 -13.55 -33.28
C LYS A 257 -2.98 -13.71 -31.89
N ASN A 258 -2.76 -12.59 -31.20
CA ASN A 258 -2.15 -12.53 -29.87
C ASN A 258 -3.16 -12.80 -28.73
N GLY A 259 -4.29 -13.47 -28.98
CA GLY A 259 -5.34 -13.78 -27.99
C GLY A 259 -4.93 -14.68 -26.81
N ILE A 260 -3.62 -14.79 -26.54
CA ILE A 260 -2.98 -15.50 -25.44
C ILE A 260 -3.24 -14.76 -24.11
N THR A 261 -3.32 -13.42 -24.12
CA THR A 261 -3.66 -12.62 -22.93
C THR A 261 -5.13 -12.18 -22.98
N LYS A 262 -5.98 -12.70 -22.08
CA LYS A 262 -7.39 -12.28 -21.94
C LYS A 262 -7.53 -10.92 -21.24
N ASP A 263 -6.66 -9.97 -21.55
CA ASP A 263 -6.56 -8.67 -20.87
C ASP A 263 -7.40 -7.59 -21.56
N ALA A 264 -8.00 -7.89 -22.71
CA ALA A 264 -8.76 -6.91 -23.48
C ALA A 264 -10.11 -6.58 -22.86
N ILE A 265 -10.27 -5.29 -22.55
CA ILE A 265 -11.53 -4.68 -22.09
C ILE A 265 -12.58 -4.77 -23.21
N ARG A 266 -13.85 -5.04 -22.87
CA ARG A 266 -15.00 -5.12 -23.81
C ARG A 266 -15.00 -3.99 -24.84
N LEU A 267 -14.80 -2.76 -24.38
CA LEU A 267 -14.73 -1.56 -25.23
C LEU A 267 -13.67 -1.66 -26.34
N SER A 268 -12.51 -2.25 -26.05
CA SER A 268 -11.44 -2.43 -27.03
C SER A 268 -11.80 -3.46 -28.10
N LYS A 269 -12.54 -4.51 -27.73
CA LYS A 269 -13.04 -5.53 -28.65
C LYS A 269 -14.13 -4.96 -29.57
N ASP A 270 -15.05 -4.18 -29.02
CA ASP A 270 -16.13 -3.54 -29.78
C ASP A 270 -15.57 -2.54 -30.79
N ARG A 271 -14.61 -1.70 -30.37
CA ARG A 271 -13.92 -0.74 -31.24
C ARG A 271 -13.17 -1.44 -32.38
N ARG A 272 -12.45 -2.52 -32.08
CA ARG A 272 -11.77 -3.34 -33.09
C ARG A 272 -12.77 -3.90 -34.10
N ALA A 273 -13.87 -4.49 -33.62
CA ALA A 273 -14.89 -5.09 -34.48
C ALA A 273 -15.63 -4.05 -35.34
N ALA A 274 -15.88 -2.85 -34.83
CA ALA A 274 -16.40 -1.74 -35.62
C ALA A 274 -15.41 -1.33 -36.72
N PHE A 275 -14.15 -1.08 -36.36
CA PHE A 275 -13.11 -0.68 -37.30
C PHE A 275 -12.92 -1.69 -38.45
N LEU A 276 -12.81 -2.99 -38.12
CA LEU A 276 -12.61 -4.05 -39.11
C LEU A 276 -13.82 -4.24 -40.03
N ARG A 277 -15.03 -3.84 -39.64
CA ARG A 277 -16.20 -3.85 -40.51
C ARG A 277 -16.21 -2.67 -41.49
N GLU A 278 -15.79 -1.50 -41.01
CA GLU A 278 -15.74 -0.27 -41.81
C GLU A 278 -14.60 -0.26 -42.84
N HIS A 279 -13.50 -0.95 -42.55
CA HIS A 279 -12.25 -0.90 -43.33
C HIS A 279 -11.86 -2.27 -43.89
N ASN A 280 -12.83 -3.15 -44.16
CA ASN A 280 -12.57 -4.49 -44.69
C ASN A 280 -12.29 -4.49 -46.18
#